data_AF-A0A942LL63-F1
#
_entry.id   AF-A0A942LL63-F1
#
_cell.length_a   1.000
_cell.length_b   1.000
_cell.length_c   1.000
_cell.angle_alpha   90.00
_cell.angle_beta   90.00
_cell.angle_gamma   90.00
#
_symmetry.space_group_name_H-M   'P 1'
#
loop_
_entity.id
_entity.type
_entity.pdbx_description
1 polymer ?
#
loop_
_entity_poly.entity_id
_entity_poly.type
_entity_poly.pdbx_seq_one_letter_code
_entity_poly.pdbx_strand_id
1 'polypeptide(L)'
;MSARDVLRTVHPRAGSRASRAWLAGASLAVALLAAGCSSGPTRPKPTDLPPPAALIGTRVAWTAQVGASSATLAPVAAAGRVFVAGTSG
;
A
#
# COMPACT_ATOMS: atom_id res chain seq x y z
N MET A 1 -40.54 -1.38 33.28
CA MET A 1 -39.18 -1.43 32.71
C MET A 1 -38.80 -0.02 32.28
N SER A 2 -37.80 0.58 32.94
CA SER A 2 -37.47 2.02 32.84
C SER A 2 -36.02 2.20 32.39
N ALA A 3 -35.81 3.02 31.36
CA ALA A 3 -34.54 3.26 30.66
C ALA A 3 -33.47 4.05 31.47
N ARG A 4 -33.64 4.17 32.79
CA ARG A 4 -32.79 4.98 33.67
C ARG A 4 -31.65 4.19 34.33
N ASP A 5 -31.66 2.86 34.23
CA ASP A 5 -30.66 1.99 34.91
C ASP A 5 -29.39 1.72 34.09
N VAL A 6 -29.33 2.08 32.82
CA VAL A 6 -28.15 1.82 31.96
C VAL A 6 -27.04 2.85 32.18
N LEU A 7 -27.34 4.00 32.79
CA LEU A 7 -26.37 5.09 32.98
C LEU A 7 -25.57 5.00 34.30
N ARG A 8 -25.47 3.79 34.89
CA ARG A 8 -24.67 3.51 36.11
C ARG A 8 -23.51 2.54 35.91
N THR A 9 -23.11 2.32 34.67
CA THR A 9 -21.84 1.68 34.32
C THR A 9 -21.11 2.72 33.46
N VAL A 10 -20.24 3.57 33.98
CA VAL A 10 -18.89 3.23 34.42
C VAL A 10 -18.35 4.51 35.06
N HIS A 11 -18.35 4.61 36.37
CA HIS A 11 -17.52 5.61 37.06
C HIS A 11 -16.56 4.87 37.99
N PRO A 12 -15.33 4.57 37.55
CA PRO A 12 -14.34 3.97 38.43
C PRO A 12 -13.97 4.99 39.51
N ARG A 13 -14.11 4.57 40.78
CA ARG A 13 -13.60 5.30 41.93
C ARG A 13 -12.12 5.60 41.72
N ALA A 14 -11.75 6.86 41.96
CA ALA A 14 -10.40 7.37 41.87
C ALA A 14 -9.47 6.61 42.85
N GLY A 15 -8.74 5.63 42.30
CA GLY A 15 -7.49 5.12 42.86
C GLY A 15 -6.43 5.22 41.78
N SER A 16 -5.30 5.86 42.06
CA SER A 16 -4.20 6.14 41.12
C SER A 16 -3.61 4.91 40.42
N ARG A 17 -3.93 3.71 40.92
CA ARG A 17 -3.57 2.41 40.33
C ARG A 17 -4.57 1.97 39.24
N ALA A 18 -5.84 2.29 39.39
CA ALA A 18 -6.89 1.96 38.42
C ALA A 18 -6.76 2.81 37.14
N SER A 19 -6.38 4.09 37.25
CA SER A 19 -6.15 4.95 36.09
C SER A 19 -4.97 4.48 35.22
N ARG A 20 -3.89 4.00 35.86
CA ARG A 20 -2.74 3.41 35.16
C ARG A 20 -3.09 2.11 34.44
N ALA A 21 -3.93 1.27 35.06
CA ALA A 21 -4.39 0.03 34.44
C ALA A 21 -5.28 0.29 33.21
N TRP A 22 -6.14 1.31 33.25
CA TRP A 22 -6.98 1.71 32.12
C TRP A 22 -6.16 2.28 30.95
N LEU A 23 -5.20 3.15 31.23
CA LEU A 23 -4.30 3.70 30.20
C LEU A 23 -3.44 2.60 29.55
N ALA A 24 -2.95 1.65 30.35
CA ALA A 24 -2.22 0.49 29.84
C ALA A 24 -3.10 -0.37 28.92
N GLY A 25 -4.33 -0.69 29.34
CA GLY A 25 -5.27 -1.45 28.51
C GLY A 25 -5.63 -0.77 27.19
N ALA A 26 -5.86 0.55 27.22
CA ALA A 26 -6.15 1.32 26.01
C ALA A 26 -4.95 1.36 25.04
N SER A 27 -3.73 1.54 25.55
CA SER A 27 -2.52 1.53 24.73
C SER A 27 -2.25 0.17 24.06
N LEU A 28 -2.52 -0.92 24.78
CA LEU A 28 -2.39 -2.28 24.24
C LEU A 28 -3.41 -2.54 23.13
N ALA A 29 -4.67 -2.10 23.32
CA ALA A 29 -5.70 -2.24 22.31
C ALA A 29 -5.38 -1.47 21.02
N VAL A 30 -4.86 -0.24 21.13
CA VAL A 30 -4.42 0.56 19.98
C VAL A 30 -3.24 -0.08 19.25
N ALA A 31 -2.26 -0.61 20.00
CA ALA A 31 -1.12 -1.30 19.41
C ALA A 31 -1.53 -2.57 18.64
N LEU A 32 -2.48 -3.34 19.17
CA LEU A 32 -3.02 -4.54 18.53
C LEU A 32 -3.80 -4.21 17.25
N LEU A 33 -4.60 -3.14 17.25
CA LEU A 33 -5.33 -2.68 16.07
C LEU A 33 -4.38 -2.15 14.98
N ALA A 34 -3.32 -1.44 15.36
CA ALA A 34 -2.31 -0.94 14.44
C ALA A 34 -1.50 -2.08 13.78
N ALA A 35 -1.18 -3.15 14.53
CA ALA A 35 -0.44 -4.30 14.01
C ALA A 35 -1.24 -5.09 12.96
N GLY A 36 -2.57 -5.11 13.06
CA GLY A 36 -3.44 -5.79 12.09
C GLY A 36 -3.52 -5.11 10.72
N CYS A 37 -3.24 -3.81 10.64
CA CYS A 37 -3.43 -3.03 9.41
C CYS A 37 -2.20 -3.03 8.47
N SER A 38 -1.05 -3.48 8.96
CA SER A 38 0.20 -3.55 8.17
C SER A 38 0.43 -4.93 7.53
N SER A 39 -0.37 -5.93 7.88
CA SER A 39 -0.26 -7.31 7.43
C SER A 39 -1.29 -7.60 6.34
N GLY A 40 -1.31 -6.79 5.29
CA GLY A 40 -2.09 -7.12 4.09
C GLY A 40 -1.64 -8.47 3.52
N PRO A 41 -2.50 -9.21 2.80
CA PRO A 41 -2.14 -10.49 2.19
C PRO A 41 -0.81 -10.36 1.44
N THR A 42 0.10 -11.32 1.64
CA THR A 42 1.35 -11.40 0.89
C THR A 42 1.06 -11.15 -0.57
N ARG A 43 1.76 -10.18 -1.18
CA ARG A 43 1.60 -9.85 -2.59
C ARG A 43 1.65 -11.15 -3.40
N PRO A 44 0.62 -11.46 -4.22
CA PRO A 44 0.64 -12.66 -5.04
C PRO A 44 1.93 -12.69 -5.85
N LYS A 45 2.67 -13.79 -5.76
CA LYS A 45 3.87 -13.98 -6.58
C LYS A 45 3.41 -13.96 -8.05
N PRO A 46 3.97 -13.07 -8.90
CA PRO A 46 3.72 -13.15 -10.34
C PRO A 46 4.13 -14.54 -10.83
N THR A 47 3.26 -15.17 -11.63
CA THR A 47 3.56 -16.43 -12.28
C THR A 47 4.82 -16.27 -13.14
N ASP A 48 5.69 -17.26 -13.11
CA ASP A 48 6.91 -17.24 -13.90
C ASP A 48 6.54 -17.24 -15.41
N LEU A 49 7.28 -16.48 -16.22
CA LEU A 49 7.03 -16.41 -17.65
C LEU A 49 7.43 -17.73 -18.32
N PRO A 50 6.60 -18.28 -19.22
CA PRO A 50 7.00 -19.43 -20.03
C PRO A 50 8.11 -19.02 -21.02
N PRO A 51 8.83 -20.00 -21.60
CA PRO A 51 9.79 -19.73 -22.66
C PRO A 51 9.14 -18.95 -23.83
N PRO A 52 9.84 -17.99 -24.47
CA PRO A 52 9.30 -17.26 -25.60
C PRO A 52 8.95 -18.21 -26.77
N ALA A 53 7.69 -18.23 -27.20
CA ALA A 53 7.25 -18.94 -28.40
C ALA A 53 7.53 -18.10 -29.66
N ALA A 54 8.77 -17.62 -29.82
CA ALA A 54 9.13 -16.70 -30.89
C ALA A 54 9.01 -17.37 -32.26
N LEU A 55 8.02 -16.95 -33.05
CA LEU A 55 7.84 -17.39 -34.44
C LEU A 55 8.73 -16.62 -35.42
N ILE A 56 9.18 -15.42 -35.02
CA ILE A 56 10.02 -14.53 -35.80
C ILE A 56 11.15 -14.03 -34.91
N GLY A 57 12.38 -14.06 -35.43
CA GLY A 57 13.55 -13.53 -34.74
C GLY A 57 13.45 -12.00 -34.54
N THR A 58 13.89 -11.52 -33.38
CA THR A 58 13.95 -10.09 -33.07
C THR A 58 15.39 -9.67 -32.85
N ARG A 59 15.72 -8.43 -33.21
CA ARG A 59 17.01 -7.80 -32.88
C ARG A 59 16.77 -6.35 -32.45
N VAL A 60 17.60 -5.87 -31.53
CA VAL A 60 17.60 -4.46 -31.13
C VAL A 60 18.26 -3.64 -32.24
N ALA A 61 17.56 -2.60 -32.72
CA ALA A 61 18.12 -1.67 -33.70
C ALA A 61 19.01 -0.61 -33.04
N TRP A 62 18.58 -0.08 -31.89
CA TRP A 62 19.30 0.88 -31.05
C TRP A 62 18.62 0.98 -29.68
N THR A 63 19.30 1.60 -28.71
CA THR A 63 18.77 1.95 -27.39
C THR A 63 19.11 3.40 -27.03
N ALA A 64 18.24 4.05 -26.26
CA ALA A 64 18.46 5.38 -25.71
C ALA A 64 17.79 5.50 -24.33
N GLN A 65 18.40 6.22 -23.39
CA GLN A 65 17.83 6.53 -22.08
C GLN A 65 17.33 7.98 -22.07
N VAL A 66 16.07 8.19 -21.65
CA VAL A 66 15.37 9.49 -21.74
C VAL A 66 14.85 9.99 -20.39
N GLY A 67 15.37 9.43 -19.30
CA GLY A 67 14.94 9.72 -17.94
C GLY A 67 13.89 8.74 -17.41
N ALA A 68 13.56 8.88 -16.12
CA ALA A 68 12.54 8.08 -15.47
C ALA A 68 11.13 8.50 -15.94
N SER A 69 10.20 7.55 -15.99
CA SER A 69 8.77 7.83 -16.15
C SER A 69 8.01 7.23 -14.98
N SER A 70 7.29 8.07 -14.26
CA SER A 70 6.37 7.67 -13.18
C SER A 70 4.96 7.39 -13.67
N ALA A 71 4.67 7.70 -14.93
CA ALA A 71 3.39 7.47 -15.58
C ALA A 71 3.55 6.54 -16.80
N THR A 72 2.44 5.92 -17.23
CA THR A 72 2.42 5.14 -18.47
C THR A 72 2.42 6.11 -19.66
N LEU A 73 3.60 6.37 -20.23
CA LEU A 73 3.78 7.16 -21.44
C LEU A 73 4.04 6.24 -22.63
N ALA A 74 3.36 6.50 -23.75
CA ALA A 74 3.56 5.77 -25.00
C ALA A 74 4.44 6.60 -25.96
N PRO A 75 5.53 6.04 -26.51
CA PRO A 75 6.29 6.68 -27.57
C PRO A 75 5.45 6.95 -28.82
N VAL A 76 5.71 8.06 -29.52
CA VAL A 76 5.08 8.38 -30.81
C VAL A 76 6.13 8.37 -31.91
N ALA A 77 5.88 7.65 -33.00
CA ALA A 77 6.73 7.67 -34.18
C ALA A 77 6.04 8.45 -35.32
N ALA A 78 6.68 9.52 -35.79
CA ALA A 78 6.14 10.34 -36.88
C ALA A 78 7.28 11.02 -37.67
N ALA A 79 7.11 11.12 -38.99
CA ALA A 79 8.05 11.81 -39.88
C ALA A 79 9.53 11.38 -39.67
N GLY A 80 9.77 10.07 -39.54
CA GLY A 80 11.12 9.51 -39.36
C GLY A 80 11.75 9.76 -38.00
N ARG A 81 10.98 10.20 -36.98
CA ARG A 81 11.45 10.48 -35.63
C ARG A 81 10.63 9.72 -34.58
N VAL A 82 11.25 9.47 -33.42
CA VAL A 82 10.60 8.90 -32.24
C VAL A 82 10.57 9.97 -31.15
N PHE A 83 9.36 10.29 -30.68
CA PHE A 83 9.10 11.25 -29.61
C PHE A 83 8.81 10.48 -28.31
N VAL A 84 9.56 10.82 -27.27
CA VAL A 84 9.52 10.20 -25.94
C VAL A 84 9.75 11.29 -24.89
N ALA A 85 9.23 11.09 -23.68
CA ALA A 85 9.34 12.04 -22.58
C ALA A 85 9.56 11.31 -21.26
N GLY A 86 10.26 11.97 -20.33
CA GLY A 86 10.39 11.56 -18.93
C GLY A 86 9.59 12.47 -18.01
N THR A 87 9.54 12.13 -16.72
CA THR A 87 8.82 12.91 -15.71
C THR A 87 9.42 14.32 -15.50
N SER A 88 10.69 14.54 -15.84
CA SER A 88 11.39 15.82 -15.64
C SER A 88 11.19 16.85 -16.75
N GLY A 89 10.42 16.53 -17.78
CA GLY A 89 10.38 17.30 -19.03
C GLY A 89 11.39 16.79 -20.04
#